data_AF-A0A2S3ZXT5-F1
#
_entry.id   AF-A0A2S3ZXT5-F1
#
_cell.length_a   1.000
_cell.length_b   1.000
_cell.length_c   1.000
_cell.angle_alpha   90.00
_cell.angle_beta   90.00
_cell.angle_gamma   90.00
#
_symmetry.space_group_name_H-M   'P 1'
#
loop_
_entity.id
_entity.type
_entity.pdbx_description
1 polymer ?
#
loop_
_entity_poly.entity_id
_entity_poly.type
_entity_poly.pdbx_seq_one_letter_code
_entity_poly.pdbx_strand_id
1 'polypeptide(L)'
;MSTNTIQWTERDVESAAQVLAMASAEGTPLPTLTDEEVVALDGVQREQAVPTPWLSAQTADRNALCGVALRGLLAKELAYPVIFEGETEPTRLHTTPEITGTLALRRTSRQVASLERTVSTGKRWLFAYTHDGGTLLEEVDESGLHGFTVVTVDQIPARLAAFADPQGAAAKDSQATNYTEAEFETAGSQQLSQTLAASNLAVFETNADALRTLTIYTGPESVHILTPHAVNGSLTLTLQEVSAPSLTNVLAGMLSPK
;
A
#
# COMPACT_ATOMS: atom_id res chain seq x y z
N MET A 1 12.65 21.85 13.41
CA MET A 1 11.99 20.57 13.13
C MET A 1 12.88 19.48 13.68
N SER A 2 12.53 18.87 14.82
CA SER A 2 13.29 17.72 15.33
C SER A 2 12.96 16.52 14.44
N THR A 3 13.89 16.16 13.56
CA THR A 3 13.89 14.86 12.88
C THR A 3 14.03 13.79 13.94
N ASN A 4 12.90 13.34 14.49
CA ASN A 4 12.87 12.33 15.53
C ASN A 4 13.10 10.97 14.85
N THR A 5 14.36 10.66 14.56
CA THR A 5 14.78 9.41 13.91
C THR A 5 14.28 8.25 14.76
N ILE A 6 13.54 7.32 14.15
CA ILE A 6 13.04 6.13 14.83
C ILE A 6 14.25 5.31 15.29
N GLN A 7 14.33 5.06 16.59
CA GLN A 7 15.27 4.09 17.15
C GLN A 7 14.58 2.73 17.16
N TRP A 8 15.02 1.85 16.27
CA TRP A 8 14.58 0.47 16.23
C TRP A 8 15.20 -0.32 17.37
N THR A 9 14.38 -1.01 18.15
CA THR A 9 14.82 -1.90 19.21
C THR A 9 15.07 -3.30 18.68
N GLU A 10 15.80 -4.12 19.43
CA GLU A 10 15.99 -5.55 19.12
C GLU A 10 14.66 -6.27 18.95
N ARG A 11 13.68 -5.96 19.83
CA ARG A 11 12.32 -6.48 19.77
C ARG A 11 11.61 -6.15 18.45
N ASP A 12 11.79 -4.94 17.91
CA ASP A 12 11.17 -4.55 16.64
C ASP A 12 11.74 -5.38 15.48
N VAL A 13 13.06 -5.60 15.49
CA VAL A 13 13.75 -6.40 14.47
C VAL A 13 13.33 -7.87 14.55
N GLU A 14 13.29 -8.45 15.74
CA GLU A 14 12.86 -9.83 15.95
C GLU A 14 11.39 -10.03 15.54
N SER A 15 10.51 -9.09 15.90
CA SER A 15 9.10 -9.15 15.53
C SER A 15 8.90 -9.04 14.02
N ALA A 16 9.65 -8.14 13.35
CA ALA A 16 9.62 -8.00 11.90
C ALA A 16 10.10 -9.29 11.20
N ALA A 17 11.17 -9.91 11.71
CA ALA A 17 11.67 -11.18 11.20
C ALA A 17 10.66 -12.32 11.37
N GLN A 18 9.97 -12.38 12.52
CA GLN A 18 8.90 -13.35 12.76
C GLN A 18 7.74 -13.19 11.78
N VAL A 19 7.29 -11.96 11.53
CA VAL A 19 6.24 -11.69 10.53
C VAL A 19 6.69 -12.10 9.14
N LEU A 20 7.91 -11.75 8.71
CA LEU A 20 8.41 -12.17 7.40
C LEU A 20 8.56 -13.69 7.26
N ALA A 21 8.90 -14.40 8.35
CA ALA A 21 8.99 -15.86 8.34
C ALA A 21 7.62 -16.54 8.11
N MET A 22 6.51 -15.82 8.29
CA MET A 22 5.16 -16.29 7.99
C MET A 22 4.78 -16.11 6.50
N ALA A 23 5.64 -15.50 5.67
CA ALA A 23 5.36 -15.26 4.26
C ALA A 23 5.04 -16.57 3.52
N SER A 24 3.90 -16.58 2.82
CA SER A 24 3.45 -17.71 2.01
C SER A 24 2.86 -17.23 0.68
N ALA A 25 2.70 -18.14 -0.29
CA ALA A 25 2.11 -17.77 -1.58
C ALA A 25 0.62 -17.36 -1.42
N GLU A 26 -0.12 -18.11 -0.61
CA GLU A 26 -1.53 -17.83 -0.29
C GLU A 26 -1.71 -16.58 0.57
N GLY A 27 -0.65 -16.14 1.24
CA GLY A 27 -0.65 -14.99 2.13
C GLY A 27 -1.11 -15.36 3.52
N THR A 28 -0.39 -14.86 4.52
CA THR A 28 -0.72 -15.08 5.92
C THR A 28 -1.33 -13.80 6.48
N PRO A 29 -2.62 -13.80 6.88
CA PRO A 29 -3.28 -12.63 7.42
C PRO A 29 -2.67 -12.25 8.78
N LEU A 30 -2.60 -10.95 9.04
CA LEU A 30 -2.14 -10.36 10.29
C LEU A 30 -3.30 -9.54 10.91
N PRO A 31 -3.20 -9.14 12.19
CA PRO A 31 -4.27 -8.37 12.83
C PRO A 31 -4.64 -7.10 12.05
N THR A 32 -5.94 -6.93 11.76
CA THR A 32 -6.49 -5.71 11.17
C THR A 32 -6.49 -4.58 12.20
N LEU A 33 -6.14 -3.37 11.77
CA LEU A 33 -6.14 -2.17 12.61
C LEU A 33 -7.01 -1.08 11.99
N THR A 34 -7.58 -0.19 12.80
CA THR A 34 -8.21 1.03 12.30
C THR A 34 -7.19 2.15 12.06
N ASP A 35 -7.55 3.21 11.33
CA ASP A 35 -6.76 4.42 11.15
C ASP A 35 -6.16 4.92 12.47
N GLU A 36 -6.99 4.97 13.51
CA GLU A 36 -6.63 5.48 14.83
C GLU A 36 -5.74 4.51 15.58
N GLU A 37 -5.98 3.20 15.46
CA GLU A 37 -5.11 2.17 16.04
C GLU A 37 -3.71 2.24 15.38
N VAL A 38 -3.63 2.33 14.05
CA VAL A 38 -2.36 2.52 13.33
C VAL A 38 -1.65 3.78 13.82
N VAL A 39 -2.33 4.94 13.79
CA VAL A 39 -1.74 6.22 14.18
C VAL A 39 -1.32 6.26 15.64
N ALA A 40 -2.11 5.69 16.54
CA ALA A 40 -1.81 5.68 17.96
C ALA A 40 -0.56 4.87 18.26
N LEU A 41 -0.41 3.70 17.61
CA LEU A 41 0.75 2.83 17.76
C LEU A 41 1.99 3.40 17.06
N ASP A 42 1.80 4.02 15.89
CA ASP A 42 2.89 4.62 15.12
C ASP A 42 3.40 5.94 15.73
N GLY A 43 2.60 6.57 16.58
CA GLY A 43 2.82 7.87 17.20
C GLY A 43 1.93 8.94 16.59
N VAL A 44 1.03 9.51 17.40
CA VAL A 44 -0.06 10.41 16.97
C VAL A 44 0.42 11.64 16.19
N GLN A 45 1.63 12.12 16.48
CA GLN A 45 2.24 13.29 15.85
C GLN A 45 3.07 12.95 14.59
N ARG A 46 3.18 11.67 14.23
CA ARG A 46 3.94 11.23 13.05
C ARG A 46 3.03 11.22 11.83
N GLU A 47 3.56 11.73 10.72
CA GLU A 47 2.94 11.59 9.41
C GLU A 47 2.83 10.11 9.02
N GLN A 48 1.72 9.76 8.40
CA GLN A 48 1.46 8.41 7.91
C GLN A 48 1.83 8.35 6.44
N ALA A 49 2.49 7.26 6.03
CA ALA A 49 2.82 7.00 4.62
C ALA A 49 1.61 6.52 3.82
N VAL A 50 0.51 6.17 4.51
CA VAL A 50 -0.74 5.67 3.95
C VAL A 50 -1.87 6.63 4.26
N PRO A 51 -2.94 6.67 3.44
CA PRO A 51 -4.16 7.37 3.76
C PRO A 51 -4.76 6.89 5.09
N THR A 52 -5.30 7.83 5.87
CA THR A 52 -6.16 7.54 7.02
C THR A 52 -7.52 8.20 6.77
N PRO A 53 -8.35 7.66 5.87
CA PRO A 53 -9.51 8.36 5.32
C PRO A 53 -10.56 8.69 6.38
N TRP A 54 -10.83 7.78 7.31
CA TRP A 54 -11.80 8.01 8.36
C TRP A 54 -11.29 9.02 9.37
N LEU A 55 -10.06 8.85 9.87
CA LEU A 55 -9.48 9.73 10.88
C LEU A 55 -9.25 11.14 10.34
N SER A 56 -8.87 11.28 9.07
CA SER A 56 -8.69 12.59 8.43
C SER A 56 -10.01 13.33 8.22
N ALA A 57 -11.14 12.61 8.12
CA ALA A 57 -12.46 13.21 7.99
C ALA A 57 -13.04 13.68 9.34
N GLN A 58 -12.44 13.29 10.47
CA GLN A 58 -12.96 13.65 11.79
C GLN A 58 -12.58 15.08 12.19
N THR A 59 -13.52 15.76 12.86
CA THR A 59 -13.29 17.08 13.48
C THR A 59 -12.94 17.00 14.96
N ALA A 60 -13.07 15.81 15.56
CA ALA A 60 -12.74 15.56 16.96
C ALA A 60 -11.22 15.58 17.22
N ASP A 61 -10.83 15.74 18.48
CA ASP A 61 -9.42 15.73 18.87
C ASP A 61 -8.76 14.38 18.54
N ARG A 62 -7.70 14.43 17.74
CA ARG A 62 -6.96 13.25 17.26
C ARG A 62 -6.37 12.44 18.41
N ASN A 63 -5.89 13.09 19.47
CA ASN A 63 -5.33 12.37 20.63
C ASN A 63 -6.42 11.61 21.38
N ALA A 64 -7.60 12.21 21.57
CA ALA A 64 -8.73 11.52 22.19
C ALA A 64 -9.17 10.29 21.38
N LEU A 65 -9.31 10.40 20.06
CA LEU A 65 -9.65 9.27 19.19
C LEU A 65 -8.62 8.14 19.28
N CYS A 66 -7.34 8.48 19.16
CA CYS A 66 -6.22 7.54 19.31
C CYS A 66 -6.18 6.89 20.71
N GLY A 67 -6.51 7.64 21.76
CA GLY A 67 -6.58 7.13 23.12
C GLY A 67 -7.70 6.10 23.33
N VAL A 68 -8.86 6.32 22.71
CA VAL A 68 -9.96 5.34 22.71
C VAL A 68 -9.57 4.08 21.95
N ALA A 69 -8.92 4.24 20.79
CA ALA A 69 -8.40 3.12 20.00
C ALA A 69 -7.39 2.27 20.80
N LEU A 70 -6.40 2.91 21.45
CA LEU A 70 -5.45 2.21 22.34
C LEU A 70 -6.13 1.47 23.48
N ARG A 71 -7.16 2.05 24.09
CA ARG A 71 -7.96 1.37 25.11
C ARG A 71 -8.62 0.10 24.56
N GLY A 72 -9.10 0.15 23.32
CA GLY A 72 -9.63 -1.01 22.60
C GLY A 72 -8.57 -2.10 22.41
N LEU A 73 -7.37 -1.73 21.97
CA LEU A 73 -6.26 -2.68 21.82
C LEU A 73 -5.82 -3.31 23.15
N LEU A 74 -5.77 -2.53 24.23
CA LEU A 74 -5.51 -3.04 25.58
C LEU A 74 -6.57 -4.07 26.01
N ALA A 75 -7.85 -3.78 25.77
CA ALA A 75 -8.95 -4.67 26.13
C ALA A 75 -8.95 -5.98 25.31
N LYS A 76 -8.41 -5.95 24.09
CA LYS A 76 -8.22 -7.13 23.22
C LYS A 76 -6.90 -7.86 23.50
N GLU A 77 -6.11 -7.40 24.47
CA GLU A 77 -4.76 -7.90 24.77
C GLU A 77 -3.79 -7.80 23.57
N LEU A 78 -4.09 -6.93 22.62
CA LEU A 78 -3.25 -6.65 21.45
C LEU A 78 -2.17 -5.60 21.75
N ALA A 79 -2.39 -4.83 22.81
CA ALA A 79 -1.43 -3.93 23.40
C ALA A 79 -1.35 -4.16 24.91
N TYR A 80 -0.20 -3.88 25.52
CA TYR A 80 0.00 -4.05 26.95
C TYR A 80 1.04 -3.06 27.49
N PRO A 81 0.82 -2.56 28.73
CA PRO A 81 1.80 -1.72 29.40
C PRO A 81 3.04 -2.52 29.77
N VAL A 82 4.22 -1.89 29.71
CA VAL A 82 5.48 -2.48 30.14
C VAL A 82 6.11 -1.65 31.22
N ILE A 83 6.52 -2.32 32.29
CA ILE A 83 7.25 -1.76 33.43
C ILE A 83 8.70 -2.23 33.29
N PHE A 84 9.64 -1.30 33.10
CA PHE A 84 11.05 -1.64 33.03
C PHE A 84 11.66 -1.84 34.42
N GLU A 85 12.80 -2.52 34.48
CA GLU A 85 13.52 -2.72 35.74
C GLU A 85 13.86 -1.37 36.39
N GLY A 86 13.44 -1.21 37.65
CA GLY A 86 13.61 0.03 38.41
C GLY A 86 12.45 1.02 38.30
N GLU A 87 11.41 0.73 37.52
CA GLU A 87 10.20 1.54 37.41
C GLU A 87 9.03 0.90 38.21
N THR A 88 8.14 1.74 38.74
CA THR A 88 6.93 1.30 39.46
C THR A 88 5.66 1.46 38.64
N GLU A 89 5.73 2.22 37.55
CA GLU A 89 4.61 2.52 36.67
C GLU A 89 5.02 2.24 35.22
N PRO A 90 4.10 1.83 34.34
CA PRO A 90 4.41 1.63 32.94
C PRO A 90 4.84 2.92 32.26
N THR A 91 6.02 2.91 31.62
CA THR A 91 6.52 4.06 30.86
C THR A 91 6.34 3.91 29.35
N ARG A 92 6.02 2.69 28.89
CA ARG A 92 5.77 2.38 27.47
C ARG A 92 4.65 1.37 27.29
N LEU A 93 4.17 1.33 26.06
CA LEU A 93 3.18 0.38 25.56
C LEU A 93 3.87 -0.52 24.52
N HIS A 94 3.75 -1.82 24.69
CA HIS A 94 4.11 -2.82 23.68
C HIS A 94 2.84 -3.38 23.05
N THR A 95 2.98 -4.00 21.87
CA THR A 95 1.90 -4.74 21.19
C THR A 95 2.28 -6.18 20.95
N THR A 96 1.39 -7.01 20.42
CA THR A 96 1.78 -8.37 20.01
C THR A 96 2.95 -8.35 19.00
N PRO A 97 3.76 -9.42 18.90
CA PRO A 97 4.82 -9.50 17.91
C PRO A 97 4.33 -9.26 16.48
N GLU A 98 3.13 -9.73 16.13
CA GLU A 98 2.53 -9.50 14.81
C GLU A 98 2.32 -8.01 14.51
N ILE A 99 1.75 -7.25 15.46
CA ILE A 99 1.53 -5.81 15.29
C ILE A 99 2.88 -5.06 15.30
N THR A 100 3.76 -5.39 16.24
CA THR A 100 5.09 -4.78 16.33
C THR A 100 5.87 -4.98 15.03
N GLY A 101 5.90 -6.21 14.52
CA GLY A 101 6.57 -6.56 13.26
C GLY A 101 5.95 -5.86 12.07
N THR A 102 4.61 -5.80 11.99
CA THR A 102 3.87 -5.09 10.94
C THR A 102 4.28 -3.61 10.87
N LEU A 103 4.25 -2.90 12.00
CA LEU A 103 4.60 -1.47 12.06
C LEU A 103 6.09 -1.22 11.74
N ALA A 104 6.97 -2.14 12.15
CA ALA A 104 8.38 -2.09 11.80
C ALA A 104 8.60 -2.26 10.28
N LEU A 105 7.96 -3.25 9.67
CA LEU A 105 8.08 -3.51 8.22
C LEU A 105 7.58 -2.34 7.36
N ARG A 106 6.45 -1.72 7.74
CA ARG A 106 5.91 -0.52 7.07
C ARG A 106 6.93 0.61 6.90
N ARG A 107 7.90 0.73 7.81
CA ARG A 107 8.88 1.83 7.82
C ARG A 107 10.31 1.43 7.46
N THR A 108 10.58 0.14 7.29
CA THR A 108 11.92 -0.38 7.01
C THR A 108 12.04 -1.05 5.65
N SER A 109 10.96 -1.03 4.85
CA SER A 109 10.96 -1.56 3.49
C SER A 109 11.97 -0.87 2.59
N ARG A 110 12.51 -1.62 1.64
CA ARG A 110 13.47 -1.11 0.63
C ARG A 110 12.77 -0.50 -0.58
N GLN A 111 11.54 -0.97 -0.82
CA GLN A 111 10.69 -0.56 -1.91
C GLN A 111 9.25 -0.59 -1.43
N VAL A 112 8.50 0.45 -1.79
CA VAL A 112 7.05 0.49 -1.59
C VAL A 112 6.36 0.67 -2.93
N ALA A 113 5.43 -0.23 -3.22
CA ALA A 113 4.42 -0.05 -4.26
C ALA A 113 3.12 0.43 -3.61
N SER A 114 2.49 1.46 -4.16
CA SER A 114 1.17 1.93 -3.77
C SER A 114 0.25 1.89 -4.97
N LEU A 115 -0.88 1.19 -4.85
CA LEU A 115 -1.91 1.09 -5.86
C LEU A 115 -3.22 1.66 -5.31
N GLU A 116 -3.56 2.88 -5.73
CA GLU A 116 -4.86 3.49 -5.42
C GLU A 116 -5.86 3.11 -6.50
N ARG A 117 -6.96 2.45 -6.15
CA ARG A 117 -8.07 2.14 -7.05
C ARG A 117 -9.27 3.01 -6.73
N THR A 118 -9.67 3.83 -7.69
CA THR A 118 -10.88 4.67 -7.63
C THR A 118 -12.01 4.03 -8.43
N VAL A 119 -13.17 3.87 -7.80
CA VAL A 119 -14.44 3.47 -8.41
C VAL A 119 -15.50 4.54 -8.13
N SER A 120 -16.69 4.40 -8.73
CA SER A 120 -17.79 5.36 -8.53
C SER A 120 -18.27 5.47 -7.09
N THR A 121 -18.08 4.42 -6.27
CA THR A 121 -18.51 4.36 -4.88
C THR A 121 -17.42 4.72 -3.87
N GLY A 122 -16.19 5.03 -4.32
CA GLY A 122 -15.09 5.33 -3.41
C GLY A 122 -13.72 4.85 -3.88
N LYS A 123 -12.77 4.86 -2.95
CA LYS A 123 -11.37 4.49 -3.15
C LYS A 123 -10.96 3.31 -2.27
N ARG A 124 -10.00 2.54 -2.75
CA ARG A 124 -9.26 1.54 -1.96
C ARG A 124 -7.80 1.65 -2.30
N TRP A 125 -6.95 1.32 -1.34
CA TRP A 125 -5.51 1.35 -1.52
C TRP A 125 -4.92 -0.02 -1.21
N LEU A 126 -3.90 -0.40 -1.97
CA LEU A 126 -3.05 -1.54 -1.66
C LEU A 126 -1.60 -1.05 -1.65
N PHE A 127 -0.94 -1.23 -0.51
CA PHE A 127 0.48 -0.97 -0.35
C PHE A 127 1.24 -2.29 -0.26
N ALA A 128 2.40 -2.36 -0.90
CA ALA A 128 3.30 -3.49 -0.86
C ALA A 128 4.68 -3.02 -0.37
N TYR A 129 5.04 -3.41 0.85
CA TYR A 129 6.31 -3.11 1.53
C TYR A 129 7.26 -4.29 1.35
N THR A 130 8.21 -4.18 0.42
CA THR A 130 9.06 -5.31 0.03
C THR A 130 10.35 -5.38 0.84
N HIS A 131 10.66 -6.60 1.30
CA HIS A 131 11.85 -6.97 2.06
C HIS A 131 12.49 -8.23 1.48
N ASP A 132 13.70 -8.59 1.91
CA ASP A 132 14.41 -9.78 1.39
C ASP A 132 13.68 -11.10 1.67
N GLY A 133 12.94 -11.17 2.78
CA GLY A 133 12.24 -12.38 3.22
C GLY A 133 10.78 -12.50 2.77
N GLY A 134 10.23 -11.48 2.12
CA GLY A 134 8.80 -11.41 1.82
C GLY A 134 8.33 -9.97 1.68
N THR A 135 7.03 -9.82 1.46
CA THR A 135 6.39 -8.52 1.31
C THR A 135 5.19 -8.43 2.23
N LEU A 136 5.13 -7.35 3.01
CA LEU A 136 3.94 -6.98 3.75
C LEU A 136 2.98 -6.22 2.82
N LEU A 137 1.76 -6.71 2.69
CA LEU A 137 0.65 -6.04 2.05
C LEU A 137 -0.19 -5.32 3.11
N GLU A 138 -0.56 -4.08 2.82
CA GLU A 138 -1.52 -3.29 3.60
C GLU A 138 -2.63 -2.81 2.66
N GLU A 139 -3.83 -3.33 2.86
CA GLU A 139 -5.02 -2.89 2.16
C GLU A 139 -5.80 -1.91 3.04
N VAL A 140 -6.15 -0.75 2.48
CA VAL A 140 -6.89 0.30 3.18
C VAL A 140 -8.22 0.53 2.46
N ASP A 141 -9.32 0.56 3.21
CA ASP A 141 -10.63 0.94 2.70
C ASP A 141 -11.06 2.34 3.17
N GLU A 142 -12.15 2.87 2.61
CA GLU A 142 -12.64 4.21 2.97
C GLU A 142 -13.16 4.32 4.42
N SER A 143 -13.43 3.19 5.07
CA SER A 143 -13.85 3.18 6.48
C SER A 143 -12.68 3.35 7.46
N GLY A 144 -11.46 3.36 6.94
CA GLY A 144 -10.24 3.47 7.73
C GLY A 144 -9.81 2.13 8.34
N LEU A 145 -10.15 1.00 7.70
CA LEU A 145 -9.63 -0.31 8.09
C LEU A 145 -8.38 -0.64 7.30
N HIS A 146 -7.35 -1.07 8.01
CA HIS A 146 -6.06 -1.53 7.49
C HIS A 146 -5.95 -3.05 7.65
N GLY A 147 -6.16 -3.77 6.55
CA GLY A 147 -5.94 -5.20 6.45
C GLY A 147 -4.49 -5.52 6.13
N PHE A 148 -3.84 -6.36 6.92
CA PHE A 148 -2.44 -6.72 6.73
C PHE A 148 -2.29 -8.19 6.32
N THR A 149 -1.41 -8.47 5.37
CA THR A 149 -1.10 -9.84 4.94
C THR A 149 0.36 -9.91 4.54
N VAL A 150 1.06 -10.97 4.92
CA VAL A 150 2.43 -11.20 4.47
C VAL A 150 2.46 -12.30 3.41
N VAL A 151 3.10 -12.01 2.28
CA VAL A 151 3.22 -12.92 1.12
C VAL A 151 4.67 -13.09 0.70
N THR A 152 4.96 -14.13 -0.08
CA THR A 152 6.24 -14.23 -0.77
C THR A 152 6.34 -13.19 -1.89
N VAL A 153 7.55 -12.68 -2.15
CA VAL A 153 7.80 -11.55 -3.06
C VAL A 153 7.30 -11.82 -4.49
N ASP A 154 7.39 -13.06 -4.95
CA ASP A 154 6.96 -13.50 -6.29
C ASP A 154 5.45 -13.37 -6.53
N GLN A 155 4.64 -13.24 -5.45
CA GLN A 155 3.19 -13.09 -5.56
C GLN A 155 2.73 -11.66 -5.79
N ILE A 156 3.58 -10.66 -5.57
CA ILE A 156 3.17 -9.25 -5.60
C ILE A 156 2.60 -8.81 -6.96
N PRO A 157 3.18 -9.17 -8.11
CA PRO A 157 2.57 -8.84 -9.40
C PRO A 157 1.14 -9.36 -9.54
N ALA A 158 0.89 -10.60 -9.11
CA ALA A 158 -0.44 -11.21 -9.16
C ALA A 158 -1.42 -10.54 -8.18
N ARG A 159 -0.97 -10.16 -6.98
CA ARG A 159 -1.78 -9.45 -5.98
C ARG A 159 -2.18 -8.06 -6.46
N LEU A 160 -1.25 -7.30 -7.05
CA LEU A 160 -1.54 -6.00 -7.66
C LEU A 160 -2.51 -6.13 -8.84
N ALA A 161 -2.33 -7.16 -9.69
CA ALA A 161 -3.23 -7.43 -10.82
C ALA A 161 -4.65 -7.73 -10.33
N ALA A 162 -4.80 -8.62 -9.36
CA ALA A 162 -6.10 -8.97 -8.78
C ALA A 162 -6.77 -7.78 -8.08
N PHE A 163 -6.01 -6.87 -7.49
CA PHE A 163 -6.54 -5.64 -6.89
C PHE A 163 -7.05 -4.66 -7.96
N ALA A 164 -6.32 -4.49 -9.06
CA ALA A 164 -6.70 -3.60 -10.16
C ALA A 164 -7.88 -4.14 -10.99
N ASP A 165 -7.88 -5.45 -11.26
CA ASP A 165 -8.86 -6.17 -12.06
C ASP A 165 -9.46 -7.37 -11.30
N PRO A 166 -10.32 -7.11 -10.29
CA PRO A 166 -10.88 -8.17 -9.46
C PRO A 166 -11.88 -9.07 -10.20
N GLN A 167 -12.35 -8.67 -11.39
CA GLN A 167 -13.31 -9.42 -12.20
C GLN A 167 -12.64 -10.19 -13.36
N GLY A 168 -11.32 -10.01 -13.57
CA GLY A 168 -10.60 -10.68 -14.65
C GLY A 168 -11.02 -10.22 -16.05
N ALA A 169 -11.28 -8.93 -16.22
CA ALA A 169 -11.64 -8.31 -17.51
C ALA A 169 -10.46 -8.21 -18.49
N ALA A 170 -9.22 -8.40 -18.05
CA ALA A 170 -8.02 -8.36 -18.90
C ALA A 170 -7.95 -9.52 -19.90
N ALA A 171 -8.66 -9.40 -21.03
CA ALA A 171 -8.91 -10.51 -21.95
C ALA A 171 -7.84 -10.73 -23.03
N LYS A 172 -7.25 -9.66 -23.56
CA LYS A 172 -6.36 -9.73 -24.73
C LYS A 172 -5.40 -8.55 -24.79
N ASP A 173 -4.32 -8.72 -25.56
CA ASP A 173 -3.39 -7.65 -25.86
C ASP A 173 -3.78 -6.94 -27.17
N SER A 174 -3.68 -5.60 -27.16
CA SER A 174 -3.76 -4.79 -28.37
C SER A 174 -2.41 -4.16 -28.72
N GLN A 175 -2.34 -3.57 -29.91
CA GLN A 175 -1.20 -2.75 -30.29
C GLN A 175 -1.20 -1.46 -29.46
N ALA A 176 -0.05 -1.14 -28.87
CA ALA A 176 0.14 0.10 -28.13
C ALA A 176 -0.06 1.32 -29.04
N THR A 177 -0.84 2.29 -28.57
CA THR A 177 -1.05 3.57 -29.26
C THR A 177 -0.41 4.69 -28.45
N ASN A 178 0.36 5.54 -29.11
CA ASN A 178 1.05 6.66 -28.49
C ASN A 178 0.27 7.96 -28.71
N TYR A 179 0.21 8.77 -27.68
CA TYR A 179 -0.42 10.08 -27.68
C TYR A 179 0.52 11.13 -27.10
N THR A 180 0.41 12.35 -27.60
CA THR A 180 0.70 13.54 -26.79
C THR A 180 -0.39 13.73 -25.73
N GLU A 181 -0.12 14.54 -24.72
CA GLU A 181 -1.11 14.87 -23.69
C GLU A 181 -2.40 15.45 -24.30
N ALA A 182 -2.28 16.40 -25.23
CA ALA A 182 -3.43 17.02 -25.89
C ALA A 182 -4.27 16.05 -26.74
N GLU A 183 -3.61 15.10 -27.42
CA GLU A 183 -4.31 14.05 -28.17
C GLU A 183 -5.03 13.08 -27.24
N PHE A 184 -4.41 12.71 -26.11
CA PHE A 184 -5.02 11.82 -25.12
C PHE A 184 -6.24 12.45 -24.45
N GLU A 185 -6.19 13.74 -24.10
CA GLU A 185 -7.36 14.46 -23.56
C GLU A 185 -8.55 14.43 -24.53
N THR A 186 -8.27 14.46 -25.83
CA THR A 186 -9.32 14.42 -26.87
C THR A 186 -9.84 13.00 -27.09
N ALA A 187 -8.96 12.01 -27.23
CA ALA A 187 -9.31 10.64 -27.63
C ALA A 187 -9.63 9.71 -26.46
N GLY A 188 -9.01 9.94 -25.30
CA GLY A 188 -9.06 9.07 -24.12
C GLY A 188 -10.46 8.93 -23.56
N SER A 189 -11.25 10.00 -23.55
CA SER A 189 -12.65 9.97 -23.08
C SER A 189 -13.52 8.97 -23.85
N GLN A 190 -13.31 8.85 -25.17
CA GLN A 190 -14.02 7.88 -26.00
C GLN A 190 -13.49 6.46 -25.78
N GLN A 191 -12.17 6.29 -25.79
CA GLN A 191 -11.51 4.98 -25.66
C GLN A 191 -11.75 4.33 -24.30
N LEU A 192 -11.80 5.15 -23.25
CA LEU A 192 -11.94 4.73 -21.86
C LEU A 192 -13.36 4.97 -21.33
N SER A 193 -14.34 5.20 -22.21
CA SER A 193 -15.73 5.52 -21.85
C SER A 193 -16.44 4.46 -21.01
N GLN A 194 -16.01 3.19 -21.09
CA GLN A 194 -16.55 2.07 -20.31
C GLN A 194 -15.73 1.77 -19.05
N THR A 195 -14.83 2.67 -18.64
CA THR A 195 -14.03 2.50 -17.42
C THR A 195 -14.94 2.47 -16.19
N LEU A 196 -14.82 1.41 -15.41
CA LEU A 196 -15.49 1.24 -14.11
C LEU A 196 -14.56 1.57 -12.94
N ALA A 197 -13.25 1.39 -13.13
CA ALA A 197 -12.23 1.72 -12.14
C ALA A 197 -10.97 2.28 -12.80
N ALA A 198 -10.35 3.27 -12.16
CA ALA A 198 -9.02 3.75 -12.49
C ALA A 198 -8.07 3.45 -11.32
N SER A 199 -6.97 2.75 -11.59
CA SER A 199 -5.97 2.39 -10.58
C SER A 199 -4.63 3.03 -10.90
N ASN A 200 -4.05 3.78 -9.96
CA ASN A 200 -2.75 4.41 -10.12
C ASN A 200 -1.71 3.65 -9.31
N LEU A 201 -0.72 3.05 -9.98
CA LEU A 201 0.43 2.46 -9.32
C LEU A 201 1.54 3.50 -9.23
N ALA A 202 2.13 3.63 -8.05
CA ALA A 202 3.38 4.34 -7.82
C ALA A 202 4.37 3.39 -7.13
N VAL A 203 5.59 3.29 -7.64
CA VAL A 203 6.67 2.49 -7.02
C VAL A 203 7.82 3.41 -6.68
N PHE A 204 8.22 3.41 -5.40
CA PHE A 204 9.39 4.13 -4.90
C PHE A 204 10.36 3.16 -4.24
N GLU A 205 11.65 3.43 -4.40
CA GLU A 205 12.74 2.71 -3.73
C GLU A 205 13.49 3.69 -2.83
N THR A 206 13.85 3.26 -1.63
CA THR A 206 14.43 4.13 -0.59
C THR A 206 15.73 4.83 -1.01
N ASN A 207 16.46 4.24 -1.98
CA ASN A 207 17.74 4.76 -2.46
C ASN A 207 17.72 5.19 -3.93
N ALA A 208 16.54 5.31 -4.55
CA ALA A 208 16.41 5.73 -5.93
C ALA A 208 15.65 7.05 -6.04
N ASP A 209 16.19 7.99 -6.81
CA ASP A 209 15.52 9.26 -7.12
C ASP A 209 14.43 9.12 -8.20
N ALA A 210 14.06 7.90 -8.58
CA ALA A 210 13.14 7.62 -9.66
C ALA A 210 11.81 7.05 -9.12
N LEU A 211 10.76 7.87 -9.19
CA LEU A 211 9.38 7.41 -9.04
C LEU A 211 8.93 6.78 -10.36
N ARG A 212 8.39 5.57 -10.31
CA ARG A 212 7.76 4.92 -11.47
C ARG A 212 6.26 4.90 -11.28
N THR A 213 5.53 5.29 -12.31
CA THR A 213 4.06 5.30 -12.29
C THR A 213 3.46 4.61 -13.50
N LEU A 214 2.27 4.04 -13.32
CA LEU A 214 1.39 3.63 -14.40
C LEU A 214 -0.07 3.80 -13.96
N THR A 215 -0.97 3.93 -14.92
CA THR A 215 -2.42 3.96 -14.66
C THR A 215 -3.08 2.78 -15.35
N ILE A 216 -3.98 2.10 -14.65
CA ILE A 216 -4.76 0.96 -15.12
C ILE A 216 -6.22 1.37 -15.17
N TYR A 217 -6.84 1.28 -16.33
CA TYR A 217 -8.27 1.50 -16.52
C TYR A 217 -8.97 0.16 -16.72
N THR A 218 -9.84 -0.20 -15.77
CA THR A 218 -10.58 -1.47 -15.78
C THR A 218 -12.03 -1.22 -16.19
N GLY A 219 -12.45 -1.79 -17.31
CA GLY A 219 -13.84 -1.82 -17.77
C GLY A 219 -14.49 -3.20 -17.55
N PRO A 220 -15.71 -3.43 -18.08
CA PRO A 220 -16.40 -4.72 -17.95
C PRO A 220 -15.77 -5.85 -18.78
N GLU A 221 -15.11 -5.52 -19.89
CA GLU A 221 -14.60 -6.52 -20.87
C GLU A 221 -13.14 -6.29 -21.28
N SER A 222 -12.50 -5.26 -20.74
CA SER A 222 -11.12 -4.91 -21.10
C SER A 222 -10.41 -4.19 -19.96
N VAL A 223 -9.08 -4.32 -19.95
CA VAL A 223 -8.18 -3.56 -19.08
C VAL A 223 -7.18 -2.85 -19.96
N HIS A 224 -7.00 -1.55 -19.73
CA HIS A 224 -6.01 -0.74 -20.43
C HIS A 224 -4.95 -0.25 -19.46
N ILE A 225 -3.69 -0.23 -19.90
CA ILE A 225 -2.57 0.41 -19.20
C ILE A 225 -2.17 1.67 -19.94
N LEU A 226 -2.06 2.77 -19.19
CA LEU A 226 -1.48 4.03 -19.62
C LEU A 226 -0.12 4.19 -18.97
N THR A 227 0.94 4.26 -19.80
CA THR A 227 2.32 4.44 -19.33
C THR A 227 2.87 5.79 -19.81
N PRO A 228 3.31 6.67 -18.90
CA PRO A 228 3.99 7.90 -19.28
C PRO A 228 5.46 7.65 -19.62
N HIS A 229 5.93 8.22 -20.71
CA HIS A 229 7.33 8.17 -21.17
C HIS A 229 7.84 9.56 -21.51
N ALA A 230 9.00 9.95 -20.96
CA ALA A 230 9.70 11.14 -21.40
C ALA A 230 10.60 10.80 -22.60
N VAL A 231 10.30 11.39 -23.76
CA VAL A 231 11.09 11.23 -25.00
C VAL A 231 11.58 12.61 -25.44
N ASN A 232 12.90 12.82 -25.48
CA ASN A 232 13.52 14.09 -25.88
C ASN A 232 12.97 15.34 -25.15
N GLY A 233 12.63 15.20 -23.86
CA GLY A 233 12.06 16.28 -23.04
C GLY A 233 10.56 16.53 -23.25
N SER A 234 9.88 15.73 -24.08
CA SER A 234 8.42 15.76 -24.27
C SER A 234 7.78 14.51 -23.64
N LEU A 235 6.61 14.68 -23.02
CA LEU A 235 5.83 13.59 -22.44
C LEU A 235 5.00 12.90 -23.54
N THR A 236 5.21 11.59 -23.70
CA THR A 236 4.40 10.70 -24.52
C THR A 236 3.62 9.77 -23.61
N LEU A 237 2.34 9.57 -23.90
CA LEU A 237 1.46 8.65 -23.19
C LEU A 237 1.18 7.44 -24.07
N THR A 238 1.47 6.25 -23.58
CA THR A 238 1.22 5.00 -24.31
C THR A 238 0.03 4.28 -23.68
N LEU A 239 -1.04 4.08 -24.46
CA LEU A 239 -2.20 3.30 -24.05
C LEU A 239 -2.20 1.94 -24.75
N GLN A 240 -2.43 0.87 -23.98
CA GLN A 240 -2.51 -0.49 -24.50
C GLN A 240 -3.59 -1.29 -23.75
N GLU A 241 -4.43 -2.02 -24.48
CA GLU A 241 -5.28 -3.06 -23.89
C GLU A 241 -4.41 -4.28 -23.57
N VAL A 242 -4.55 -4.85 -22.38
CA VAL A 242 -3.69 -5.94 -21.91
C VAL A 242 -4.48 -7.18 -21.51
N SER A 243 -3.88 -8.34 -21.77
CA SER A 243 -4.30 -9.62 -21.22
C SER A 243 -3.86 -9.77 -19.76
N ALA A 244 -4.48 -10.67 -19.00
CA ALA A 244 -4.09 -10.94 -17.61
C ALA A 244 -2.59 -11.30 -17.43
N PRO A 245 -1.97 -12.14 -18.30
CA PRO A 245 -0.53 -12.36 -18.27
C PRO A 245 0.28 -11.08 -18.53
N SER A 246 -0.11 -10.27 -19.51
CA SER A 246 0.59 -9.01 -19.82
C SER A 246 0.46 -7.98 -18.71
N LEU A 247 -0.71 -7.85 -18.07
CA LEU A 247 -0.90 -7.01 -16.89
C LEU A 247 0.06 -7.42 -15.76
N THR A 248 0.11 -8.72 -15.46
CA THR A 248 1.01 -9.27 -14.43
C THR A 248 2.47 -9.01 -14.77
N ASN A 249 2.87 -9.19 -16.03
CA ASN A 249 4.24 -8.96 -16.49
C ASN A 249 4.64 -7.48 -16.40
N VAL A 250 3.74 -6.55 -16.78
CA VAL A 250 3.98 -5.11 -16.66
C VAL A 250 4.16 -4.73 -15.18
N LEU A 251 3.29 -5.24 -14.30
CA LEU A 251 3.41 -5.01 -12.86
C LEU A 251 4.72 -5.58 -12.28
N ALA A 252 5.16 -6.76 -12.72
CA ALA A 252 6.45 -7.32 -12.34
C ALA A 252 7.63 -6.45 -12.82
N GLY A 253 7.56 -5.92 -14.04
CA GLY A 253 8.56 -5.00 -14.57
C GLY A 253 8.66 -3.70 -13.77
N MET A 254 7.54 -3.22 -13.23
CA MET A 254 7.49 -2.03 -12.38
C MET A 254 8.13 -2.23 -11.00
N LEU A 255 8.11 -3.46 -10.48
CA LEU A 255 8.68 -3.82 -9.18
C LEU A 255 10.16 -4.22 -9.27
N SER A 256 10.64 -4.54 -10.47
CA SER A 256 12.04 -4.96 -10.68
C SER A 256 12.99 -3.79 -10.40
N PRO A 257 14.06 -3.95 -9.59
CA PRO A 257 15.06 -2.90 -9.39
C PRO A 257 15.68 -2.45 -10.71
N LYS A 258 16.07 -1.18 -10.81
CA LYS A 258 16.84 -0.67 -11.96
C LYS A 258 18.35 -0.71 -11.71
#